data_AF-A0A444YY70-F1
#
_entry.id   AF-A0A444YY70-F1
#
_cell.length_a   1.000
_cell.length_b   1.000
_cell.length_c   1.000
_cell.angle_alpha   90.00
_cell.angle_beta   90.00
_cell.angle_gamma   90.00
#
_symmetry.space_group_name_H-M   'P 1'
#
loop_
_entity.id
_entity.type
_entity.pdbx_description
1 polymer ?
#
loop_
_entity_poly.entity_id
_entity_poly.type
_entity_poly.pdbx_seq_one_letter_code
_entity_poly.pdbx_strand_id
1 'polypeptide(L)' 'MSMGTLVPLTLAIRIVSLKGTMRLQLKPPPSDNLWYGFTLMPDIDFNLESCVRDHKITNARIALFLLNRLKEAN' A
#
# COMPACT_ATOMS: atom_id res chain seq x y z
N MET A 1 -39.42 -4.22 -12.99
CA MET A 1 -38.08 -4.20 -13.62
C MET A 1 -37.16 -3.44 -12.67
N SER A 2 -36.49 -4.14 -11.74
CA SER A 2 -35.67 -3.47 -10.71
C SER A 2 -34.31 -3.12 -11.30
N MET A 3 -34.03 -1.82 -11.45
CA MET A 3 -32.70 -1.29 -11.78
C MET A 3 -31.70 -1.79 -10.75
N GLY A 4 -30.63 -2.45 -11.21
CA GLY A 4 -29.56 -2.96 -10.36
C GLY A 4 -28.92 -1.81 -9.58
N THR A 5 -28.98 -1.87 -8.25
CA THR A 5 -28.40 -0.84 -7.39
C THR A 5 -26.89 -1.01 -7.39
N LEU A 6 -26.15 -0.05 -7.94
CA LEU A 6 -24.70 0.01 -7.81
C LEU A 6 -24.38 0.40 -6.37
N VAL A 7 -23.87 -0.56 -5.58
CA VAL A 7 -23.39 -0.28 -4.23
C VAL A 7 -21.95 0.23 -4.33
N PRO A 8 -21.65 1.45 -3.84
CA PRO A 8 -20.28 1.92 -3.79
C PRO A 8 -19.47 1.04 -2.84
N LEU A 9 -18.44 0.39 -3.35
CA LEU A 9 -17.50 -0.42 -2.59
C LEU A 9 -16.34 0.47 -2.15
N THR A 10 -16.23 0.74 -0.85
CA THR A 10 -15.07 1.47 -0.31
C THR A 10 -14.05 0.46 0.19
N LEU A 11 -12.82 0.57 -0.31
CA LEU A 11 -11.71 -0.28 0.10
C LEU A 11 -10.69 0.57 0.88
N ALA A 12 -10.43 0.20 2.13
CA ALA A 12 -9.34 0.75 2.92
C ALA A 12 -8.21 -0.27 2.98
N ILE A 13 -6.98 0.18 2.79
CA ILE A 13 -5.78 -0.62 2.97
C ILE A 13 -5.03 -0.02 4.15
N ARG A 14 -4.75 -0.83 5.16
CA ARG A 14 -3.94 -0.45 6.31
C ARG A 14 -2.59 -1.12 6.20
N ILE A 15 -1.52 -0.35 6.06
CA ILE A 15 -0.16 -0.90 6.17
C ILE A 15 0.11 -1.14 7.66
N VAL A 16 0.37 -2.39 8.03
CA VAL A 16 0.61 -2.84 9.41
C VAL A 16 2.10 -2.72 9.72
N SER A 17 2.97 -3.14 8.81
CA SER A 17 4.42 -2.95 8.96
C SER A 17 5.16 -2.88 7.62
N LEU A 18 6.27 -2.15 7.59
CA LEU A 18 7.24 -2.12 6.50
C LEU A 18 8.60 -2.51 7.08
N LYS A 19 9.22 -3.58 6.57
CA LYS A 19 10.52 -4.06 7.05
C LYS A 19 11.48 -4.15 5.87
N GLY A 20 12.63 -3.50 5.99
CA GLY A 20 13.64 -3.55 4.94
C GLY A 20 14.85 -2.71 5.28
N THR A 21 15.91 -2.88 4.49
CA THR A 21 17.14 -2.12 4.66
C THR A 21 17.01 -0.76 3.99
N MET A 22 17.02 0.29 4.80
CA MET A 22 16.94 1.68 4.36
C MET A 22 18.34 2.29 4.23
N ARG A 23 18.57 3.05 3.16
CA ARG A 23 19.75 3.89 3.01
C ARG A 23 19.39 5.33 3.29
N LEU A 24 20.24 5.96 4.10
CA LEU A 24 20.21 7.39 4.39
C LEU A 24 21.49 7.97 3.81
N GLN A 25 21.38 8.97 2.95
CA GLN A 25 22.53 9.65 2.38
C GLN A 25 22.35 11.16 2.51
N LEU A 26 23.17 11.76 3.37
CA LEU A 26 23.31 13.21 3.43
C LEU A 26 24.30 13.64 2.35
N LYS A 27 23.90 14.54 1.46
CA LYS A 27 24.83 15.12 0.50
C LYS A 27 25.89 15.96 1.24
N PRO A 28 27.13 16.02 0.75
CA PRO A 28 28.13 16.91 1.32
C PRO A 28 27.69 18.38 1.14
N PRO A 29 28.14 19.30 2.00
CA PRO A 29 27.92 20.74 1.83
C PRO A 29 28.38 21.19 0.43
N PRO A 30 27.68 22.12 -0.26
CA PRO A 30 26.63 23.03 0.23
C PRO A 30 25.19 22.49 0.14
N SER A 31 24.98 21.19 -0.09
CA SER A 31 23.64 20.62 -0.25
C SER A 31 23.07 20.06 1.07
N ASP A 32 21.99 20.66 1.59
CA ASP A 32 21.22 20.15 2.75
C ASP A 32 20.19 19.05 2.38
N ASN A 33 20.43 18.34 1.27
CA ASN A 33 19.50 17.34 0.78
C ASN A 33 19.76 15.99 1.44
N LEU A 34 18.77 15.54 2.21
CA LEU A 34 18.71 14.20 2.78
C LEU A 34 18.02 13.24 1.81
N TRP A 35 18.77 12.30 1.27
CA TRP A 35 18.21 11.21 0.46
C TRP A 35 17.93 10.03 1.36
N TYR A 36 16.73 9.47 1.22
CA TYR A 36 16.33 8.31 1.98
C TYR A 36 15.47 7.39 1.13
N GLY A 37 15.64 6.09 1.32
CA GLY A 37 14.88 5.10 0.57
C GLY A 37 15.26 3.68 0.95
N PHE A 38 14.36 2.74 0.65
CA PHE A 38 14.69 1.33 0.77
C PHE A 38 15.64 0.92 -0.35
N THR A 39 16.62 0.08 0.00
CA THR A 39 17.60 -0.46 -0.96
C THR A 39 17.00 -1.47 -1.92
N LEU A 40 15.99 -2.20 -1.45
CA LEU A 40 15.21 -3.19 -2.16
C LEU A 40 13.75 -3.00 -1.78
N MET A 41 12.83 -3.67 -2.48
CA MET A 41 11.43 -3.72 -2.07
C MET A 41 11.32 -4.18 -0.61
N PRO A 42 10.78 -3.36 0.32
CA PRO A 42 10.61 -3.79 1.70
C PRO A 42 9.57 -4.92 1.77
N ASP A 43 9.67 -5.73 2.81
CA ASP A 43 8.58 -6.61 3.23
C ASP A 43 7.43 -5.73 3.73
N ILE A 44 6.27 -5.84 3.07
CA ILE A 44 5.09 -5.04 3.33
C ILE A 44 4.02 -5.95 3.92
N ASP A 45 3.75 -5.76 5.21
CA ASP A 45 2.60 -6.34 5.87
C ASP A 45 1.47 -5.32 5.88
N PHE A 46 0.32 -5.70 5.31
CA PHE A 46 -0.84 -4.83 5.21
C PHE A 46 -2.13 -5.64 5.37
N ASN A 47 -3.12 -4.99 5.97
CA ASN A 47 -4.45 -5.53 6.15
C ASN A 47 -5.43 -4.79 5.23
N LEU A 48 -6.30 -5.55 4.59
CA LEU A 48 -7.32 -5.02 3.68
C LEU A 48 -8.67 -4.99 4.40
N GLU A 49 -9.19 -3.79 4.62
CA GLU A 49 -10.49 -3.55 5.24
C GLU A 49 -11.45 -3.09 4.13
N SER A 50 -12.29 -3.99 3.61
CA SER A 50 -13.38 -3.61 2.70
C SER A 50 -14.58 -3.14 3.51
N CYS A 51 -14.98 -1.88 3.34
CA CYS A 51 -16.20 -1.33 3.92
C CYS A 51 -17.32 -1.43 2.88
N VAL A 52 -17.97 -2.59 2.80
CA VAL A 52 -19.28 -2.74 2.17
C VAL A 52 -20.24 -3.05 3.30
N ARG A 53 -21.05 -2.06 3.72
CA ARG A 53 -22.18 -2.18 4.65
C ARG A 53 -22.15 -3.47 5.51
N ASP A 54 -21.41 -3.40 6.62
CA ASP A 54 -21.27 -4.43 7.67
C ASP A 54 -20.63 -5.79 7.28
N HIS A 55 -20.27 -6.02 6.02
CA HIS A 55 -19.70 -7.30 5.59
C HIS A 55 -18.22 -7.13 5.20
N LYS A 56 -17.32 -7.58 6.09
CA LYS A 56 -15.89 -7.72 5.81
C LYS A 56 -15.69 -8.79 4.73
N ILE A 57 -15.43 -8.38 3.50
CA ILE A 57 -15.01 -9.27 2.42
C ILE A 57 -13.48 -9.32 2.45
N THR A 58 -12.93 -10.38 3.03
CA THR A 58 -11.49 -10.65 3.04
C THR A 58 -11.03 -11.01 1.63
N ASN A 59 -10.70 -10.02 0.79
CA ASN A 59 -10.31 -10.27 -0.59
C ASN A 59 -8.78 -10.27 -0.73
N ALA A 60 -8.16 -11.41 -0.44
CA ALA A 60 -6.72 -11.65 -0.60
C ALA A 60 -6.22 -11.39 -2.04
N ARG A 61 -7.09 -11.51 -3.05
CA ARG A 61 -6.74 -11.25 -4.46
C ARG A 61 -6.57 -9.77 -4.74
N ILE A 62 -7.41 -8.92 -4.17
CA ILE A 62 -7.28 -7.46 -4.28
C ILE A 62 -6.02 -7.00 -3.53
N ALA A 63 -5.76 -7.58 -2.36
CA ALA A 63 -4.52 -7.35 -1.61
C ALA A 63 -3.28 -7.66 -2.46
N LEU A 64 -3.21 -8.86 -3.06
CA LEU A 64 -2.10 -9.25 -3.94
C LEU A 64 -1.97 -8.33 -5.15
N PHE A 65 -3.08 -7.93 -5.77
CA PHE A 65 -3.08 -7.00 -6.89
C PHE A 65 -2.45 -5.65 -6.49
N LEU A 66 -2.88 -5.07 -5.38
CA LEU A 66 -2.34 -3.81 -4.88
C LEU A 66 -0.86 -3.90 -4.52
N LEU A 67 -0.44 -5.00 -3.88
CA LEU A 67 0.97 -5.24 -3.58
C LEU A 67 1.82 -5.28 -4.86
N ASN A 68 1.33 -5.94 -5.91
CA ASN A 68 2.03 -5.95 -7.20
C ASN A 68 2.13 -4.55 -7.80
N ARG A 69 1.07 -3.73 -7.71
CA ARG A 69 1.11 -2.33 -8.17
C ARG A 69 2.10 -1.48 -7.37
N LEU A 70 2.23 -1.71 -6.06
CA LEU A 70 3.25 -1.04 -5.24
C LEU A 70 4.67 -1.45 -5.63
N LYS A 71 4.87 -2.71 -6.01
CA LYS A 71 6.17 -3.21 -6.51
C LYS A 71 6.55 -2.62 -7.87
N GLU A 72 5.55 -2.34 -8.70
CA GLU A 72 5.74 -1.75 -10.04
C GLU A 72 6.02 -0.24 -10.02
N ALA A 73 5.72 0.46 -8.92
CA ALA A 73 5.82 1.94 -8.83
C ALA A 73 7.24 2.48 -8.58
N ASN A 74 8.28 1.77 -9.04
CA ASN A 74 9.67 2.24 -9.06
C ASN A 74 10.01 2.92 -10.39
#